data_AF-A0A538FAC2-F1
#
_entry.id   AF-A0A538FAC2-F1
#
_cell.length_a   1.000
_cell.length_b   1.000
_cell.length_c   1.000
_cell.angle_alpha   90.00
_cell.angle_beta   90.00
_cell.angle_gamma   90.00
#
_symmetry.space_group_name_H-M   'P 1'
#
loop_
_entity.id
_entity.type
_entity.pdbx_description
1 polymer ?
#
loop_
_entity_poly.entity_id
_entity_poly.type
_entity_poly.pdbx_seq_one_letter_code
_entity_poly.pdbx_strand_id
1 'polypeptide(L)'
;STAVKRGLAGDGVEAAAVAVMTTLNRDAAEAALSAGATAVTDVTGYGLLGHLHELCEASGVAAEVSASAVAAIDGVLELLASAEPPIAGGTRRNREWLEGWVEFARDVPEDRRWLLCDAMTSGGLLVAVAPDVEFEAGVRIGALVEGPAGRISVGA
;
A
#
# COMPACT_ATOMS: atom_id res chain seq x y z
N SER A 1 8.66 10.84 -5.69
CA SER A 1 9.20 11.72 -6.77
C SER A 1 8.76 13.19 -6.65
N THR A 2 7.48 13.49 -6.38
CA THR A 2 6.98 14.89 -6.28
C THR A 2 7.72 15.72 -5.22
N ALA A 3 7.94 15.17 -4.03
CA ALA A 3 8.69 15.85 -2.96
C ALA A 3 10.11 16.24 -3.39
N VAL A 4 10.83 15.31 -4.05
CA VAL A 4 12.18 15.54 -4.59
C VAL A 4 12.17 16.67 -5.62
N LYS A 5 11.26 16.60 -6.62
CA LYS A 5 11.13 17.64 -7.66
C LYS A 5 10.80 19.03 -7.09
N ARG A 6 10.13 19.09 -5.95
CA ARG A 6 9.80 20.33 -5.23
C ARG A 6 10.89 20.77 -4.25
N GLY A 7 11.98 20.02 -4.08
CA GLY A 7 13.02 20.31 -3.09
C GLY A 7 12.57 20.17 -1.64
N LEU A 8 11.52 19.36 -1.39
CA LEU A 8 10.93 19.15 -0.07
C LEU A 8 11.36 17.83 0.59
N ALA A 9 11.98 16.92 -0.16
CA ALA A 9 12.43 15.65 0.40
C ALA A 9 13.55 15.88 1.41
N GLY A 10 13.37 15.37 2.63
CA GLY A 10 14.41 15.37 3.65
C GLY A 10 15.59 14.46 3.26
N ASP A 11 16.68 14.57 4.03
CA ASP A 11 17.89 13.79 3.81
C ASP A 11 17.59 12.28 3.78
N GLY A 12 18.11 11.59 2.76
CA GLY A 12 17.96 10.14 2.63
C GLY A 12 16.63 9.64 2.06
N VAL A 13 15.55 10.45 2.03
CA VAL A 13 14.24 10.03 1.50
C VAL A 13 14.33 9.61 0.03
N GLU A 14 15.05 10.39 -0.79
CA GLU A 14 15.25 10.05 -2.19
C GLU A 14 16.03 8.76 -2.36
N ALA A 15 17.14 8.61 -1.63
CA ALA A 15 17.98 7.42 -1.69
C ALA A 15 17.22 6.16 -1.25
N ALA A 16 16.42 6.24 -0.18
CA ALA A 16 15.57 5.17 0.30
C ALA A 16 14.50 4.79 -0.75
N ALA A 17 13.85 5.79 -1.37
CA ALA A 17 12.89 5.53 -2.44
C ALA A 17 13.55 4.85 -3.65
N VAL A 18 14.74 5.28 -4.06
CA VAL A 18 15.51 4.62 -5.13
C VAL A 18 15.87 3.19 -4.73
N ALA A 19 16.33 2.97 -3.50
CA ALA A 19 16.66 1.63 -3.01
C ALA A 19 15.45 0.69 -3.09
N VAL A 20 14.26 1.13 -2.62
CA VAL A 20 13.00 0.37 -2.77
C VAL A 20 12.73 0.08 -4.25
N MET A 21 12.73 1.09 -5.12
CA MET A 21 12.41 0.92 -6.54
C MET A 21 13.36 -0.03 -7.28
N THR A 22 14.62 -0.10 -6.84
CA THR A 22 15.65 -0.96 -7.47
C THR A 22 15.77 -2.34 -6.84
N THR A 23 15.07 -2.60 -5.74
CA THR A 23 15.04 -3.92 -5.11
C THR A 23 14.17 -4.86 -5.94
N LEU A 24 14.72 -6.02 -6.30
CA LEU A 24 13.98 -7.02 -7.08
C LEU A 24 12.97 -7.76 -6.21
N ASN A 25 11.74 -7.93 -6.71
CA ASN A 25 10.72 -8.76 -6.08
C ASN A 25 11.00 -10.28 -6.15
N ARG A 26 12.17 -10.72 -6.65
CA ARG A 26 12.50 -12.15 -6.81
C ARG A 26 12.40 -12.90 -5.49
N ASP A 27 13.08 -12.41 -4.46
CA ASP A 27 13.17 -13.11 -3.18
C ASP A 27 11.80 -13.10 -2.46
N ALA A 28 11.04 -12.01 -2.60
CA ALA A 28 9.65 -11.92 -2.13
C ALA A 28 8.71 -12.89 -2.86
N ALA A 29 8.88 -13.07 -4.18
CA ALA A 29 8.09 -14.01 -4.98
C ALA A 29 8.41 -15.46 -4.62
N GLU A 30 9.69 -15.80 -4.45
CA GLU A 30 10.13 -17.14 -4.00
C GLU A 30 9.58 -17.46 -2.61
N ALA A 31 9.59 -16.49 -1.69
CA ALA A 31 8.96 -16.63 -0.38
C ALA A 31 7.45 -16.82 -0.49
N ALA A 32 6.74 -16.03 -1.32
CA ALA A 32 5.30 -16.15 -1.50
C ALA A 32 4.90 -17.54 -2.04
N LEU A 33 5.64 -18.08 -3.00
CA LEU A 33 5.45 -19.43 -3.52
C LEU A 33 5.67 -20.49 -2.44
N SER A 34 6.75 -20.36 -1.67
CA SER A 34 7.09 -21.30 -0.59
C SER A 34 6.06 -21.30 0.53
N ALA A 35 5.44 -20.15 0.79
CA ALA A 35 4.38 -19.95 1.78
C ALA A 35 3.00 -20.43 1.30
N GLY A 36 2.87 -20.89 0.05
CA GLY A 36 1.59 -21.34 -0.50
C GLY A 36 0.60 -20.20 -0.72
N ALA A 37 1.08 -19.03 -1.17
CA ALA A 37 0.24 -17.88 -1.45
C ALA A 37 -0.94 -18.24 -2.38
N THR A 38 -2.14 -17.80 -2.00
CA THR A 38 -3.38 -18.03 -2.76
C THR A 38 -3.64 -16.94 -3.79
N ALA A 39 -3.11 -15.74 -3.56
CA ALA A 39 -3.12 -14.63 -4.50
C ALA A 39 -1.89 -13.73 -4.28
N VAL A 40 -1.38 -13.15 -5.36
CA VAL A 40 -0.27 -12.20 -5.33
C VAL A 40 -0.51 -11.12 -6.40
N THR A 41 -0.24 -9.86 -6.07
CA THR A 41 -0.14 -8.76 -7.03
C THR A 41 1.05 -7.86 -6.67
N ASP A 42 1.59 -7.11 -7.63
CA ASP A 42 2.59 -6.08 -7.38
C ASP A 42 1.95 -4.72 -7.10
N VAL A 43 2.49 -3.96 -6.15
CA VAL A 43 1.95 -2.63 -5.82
C VAL A 43 2.66 -1.55 -6.62
N THR A 44 1.93 -0.96 -7.57
CA THR A 44 2.47 0.04 -8.50
C THR A 44 1.58 1.29 -8.59
N GLY A 45 1.21 1.73 -9.81
CA GLY A 45 0.65 3.05 -10.06
C GLY A 45 -0.73 3.30 -9.43
N TYR A 46 -1.49 2.24 -9.14
CA TYR A 46 -2.78 2.32 -8.45
C TYR A 46 -2.66 2.40 -6.92
N GLY A 47 -1.44 2.31 -6.40
CA GLY A 47 -1.19 2.28 -4.96
C GLY A 47 -1.69 1.00 -4.30
N LEU A 48 -1.45 0.90 -2.99
CA LEU A 48 -1.77 -0.32 -2.23
C LEU A 48 -3.26 -0.65 -2.28
N LEU A 49 -4.11 0.32 -1.98
CA LEU A 49 -5.56 0.08 -1.94
C LEU A 49 -6.18 -0.17 -3.31
N GLY A 50 -5.63 0.43 -4.38
CA GLY A 50 -6.08 0.14 -5.74
C GLY A 50 -5.81 -1.30 -6.14
N HIS A 51 -4.58 -1.77 -5.93
CA HIS A 51 -4.20 -3.15 -6.21
C HIS A 51 -4.89 -4.17 -5.30
N LEU A 52 -5.09 -3.85 -4.02
CA LEU A 52 -5.87 -4.70 -3.12
C LEU A 52 -7.32 -4.80 -3.56
N HIS A 53 -7.92 -3.71 -4.05
CA HIS A 53 -9.28 -3.71 -4.57
C HIS A 53 -9.41 -4.67 -5.76
N GLU A 54 -8.54 -4.56 -6.77
CA GLU A 54 -8.57 -5.43 -7.95
C GLU A 54 -8.40 -6.91 -7.55
N LEU A 55 -7.50 -7.21 -6.61
CA LEU A 55 -7.30 -8.56 -6.09
C LEU A 55 -8.57 -9.09 -5.41
N CYS A 56 -9.21 -8.27 -4.56
CA CYS A 56 -10.43 -8.62 -3.84
C CYS A 56 -11.62 -8.80 -4.78
N GLU A 57 -11.78 -7.91 -5.77
CA GLU A 57 -12.83 -7.98 -6.78
C GLU A 57 -12.72 -9.27 -7.59
N ALA A 58 -11.53 -9.57 -8.11
CA ALA A 58 -11.28 -10.79 -8.89
C ALA A 58 -11.46 -12.08 -8.05
N SER A 59 -11.19 -12.00 -6.75
CA SER A 59 -11.31 -13.14 -5.83
C SER A 59 -12.69 -13.29 -5.20
N GLY A 60 -13.61 -12.34 -5.43
CA GLY A 60 -14.96 -12.37 -4.86
C GLY A 60 -15.01 -12.16 -3.34
N VAL A 61 -14.03 -11.44 -2.77
CA VAL A 61 -13.90 -11.20 -1.32
C VAL A 61 -13.75 -9.71 -1.01
N ALA A 62 -13.77 -9.36 0.27
CA ALA A 62 -13.45 -8.04 0.79
C ALA A 62 -12.13 -8.08 1.59
N ALA A 63 -11.65 -6.92 2.05
CA ALA A 63 -10.47 -6.83 2.90
C ALA A 63 -10.64 -5.85 4.07
N GLU A 64 -9.92 -6.14 5.15
CA GLU A 64 -9.72 -5.24 6.28
C GLU A 64 -8.22 -4.92 6.37
N VAL A 65 -7.86 -3.64 6.45
CA VAL A 65 -6.47 -3.16 6.49
C VAL A 65 -6.22 -2.35 7.75
N SER A 66 -5.10 -2.59 8.43
CA SER A 66 -4.59 -1.70 9.48
C SER A 66 -3.63 -0.68 8.88
N ALA A 67 -3.99 0.59 8.95
CA ALA A 67 -3.22 1.69 8.37
C ALA A 67 -1.84 1.84 9.02
N SER A 68 -1.73 1.59 10.33
CA SER A 68 -0.46 1.65 11.07
C SER A 68 0.51 0.51 10.71
N ALA A 69 0.00 -0.65 10.31
CA ALA A 69 0.82 -1.80 9.90
C ALA A 69 1.49 -1.59 8.54
N VAL A 70 0.95 -0.72 7.68
CA VAL A 70 1.57 -0.41 6.38
C VAL A 70 2.83 0.42 6.60
N ALA A 71 3.97 -0.12 6.18
CA ALA A 71 5.26 0.55 6.30
C ALA A 71 5.33 1.77 5.36
N ALA A 72 5.94 2.85 5.85
CA ALA A 72 6.32 4.01 5.08
C ALA A 72 7.85 4.09 5.00
N ILE A 73 8.38 4.74 3.97
CA ILE A 73 9.77 5.19 3.99
C ILE A 73 9.88 6.27 5.08
N ASP A 74 10.93 6.18 5.90
CA ASP A 74 11.21 7.15 6.96
C ASP A 74 11.16 8.60 6.42
N GLY A 75 10.47 9.49 7.12
CA GLY A 75 10.27 10.88 6.70
C GLY A 75 9.06 11.12 5.79
N VAL A 76 8.45 10.07 5.20
CA VAL A 76 7.31 10.26 4.28
C VAL A 76 6.04 10.67 5.01
N LEU A 77 5.76 10.11 6.19
CA LEU A 77 4.55 10.48 6.94
C LEU A 77 4.60 11.95 7.37
N GLU A 78 5.77 12.44 7.78
CA GLU A 78 5.99 13.85 8.11
C GLU A 78 5.76 14.76 6.89
N LEU A 79 6.20 14.34 5.69
CA LEU A 79 5.93 15.06 4.45
C LEU A 79 4.44 15.10 4.13
N LEU A 80 3.74 13.98 4.32
CA LEU A 80 2.30 13.86 4.05
C LEU A 80 1.44 14.59 5.10
N ALA A 81 1.94 14.74 6.32
CA ALA A 81 1.31 15.49 7.40
C ALA A 81 1.59 17.01 7.34
N SER A 82 2.47 17.47 6.45
CA SER A 82 2.79 18.89 6.28
C SER A 82 1.58 19.71 5.81
N ALA A 83 1.64 21.04 5.97
CA ALA A 83 0.55 21.93 5.55
C ALA A 83 0.28 21.89 4.03
N GLU A 84 1.30 21.60 3.22
CA GLU A 84 1.20 21.50 1.76
C GLU A 84 1.84 20.19 1.26
N PRO A 85 1.19 19.04 1.50
CA PRO A 85 1.80 17.75 1.24
C PRO A 85 2.06 17.56 -0.27
N PRO A 86 3.23 17.02 -0.66
CA PRO A 86 3.62 16.87 -2.06
C PRO A 86 2.95 15.66 -2.74
N ILE A 87 1.62 15.68 -2.81
CA ILE A 87 0.82 14.61 -3.39
C ILE A 87 0.88 14.64 -4.93
N ALA A 88 1.25 13.51 -5.55
CA ALA A 88 1.26 13.35 -6.99
C ALA A 88 -0.17 13.33 -7.59
N GLY A 89 -0.30 13.73 -8.85
CA GLY A 89 -1.60 13.67 -9.55
C GLY A 89 -2.17 12.26 -9.67
N GLY A 90 -1.31 11.24 -9.82
CA GLY A 90 -1.71 9.83 -9.80
C GLY A 90 -2.36 9.43 -8.47
N THR A 91 -1.70 9.73 -7.36
CA THR A 91 -2.20 9.50 -5.99
C THR A 91 -3.56 10.14 -5.74
N ARG A 92 -3.78 11.38 -6.23
CA ARG A 92 -5.08 12.05 -6.13
C ARG A 92 -6.18 11.30 -6.88
N ARG A 93 -5.89 10.86 -8.11
CA ARG A 93 -6.84 10.06 -8.91
C ARG A 93 -7.14 8.71 -8.28
N ASN A 94 -6.12 8.04 -7.72
CA ASN A 94 -6.33 6.79 -7.00
C ASN A 94 -7.30 6.99 -5.84
N ARG A 95 -7.07 8.02 -5.01
CA ARG A 95 -7.95 8.33 -3.88
C ARG A 95 -9.39 8.60 -4.31
N GLU A 96 -9.58 9.47 -5.31
CA GLU A 96 -10.90 9.81 -5.85
C GLU A 96 -11.64 8.57 -6.36
N TRP A 97 -10.95 7.71 -7.12
CA TRP A 97 -11.53 6.48 -7.62
C TRP A 97 -11.90 5.49 -6.50
N LEU A 98 -11.11 5.45 -5.43
CA LEU A 98 -11.32 4.56 -4.28
C LEU A 98 -12.46 5.01 -3.33
N GLU A 99 -12.98 6.24 -3.44
CA GLU A 99 -14.05 6.74 -2.56
C GLU A 99 -15.31 5.85 -2.58
N GLY A 100 -15.56 5.18 -3.71
CA GLY A 100 -16.68 4.26 -3.88
C GLY A 100 -16.47 2.88 -3.27
N TRP A 101 -15.25 2.52 -2.86
CA TRP A 101 -14.83 1.14 -2.54
C TRP A 101 -14.18 0.99 -1.16
N VAL A 102 -13.53 2.05 -0.68
CA VAL A 102 -12.78 2.06 0.57
C VAL A 102 -13.48 2.89 1.63
N GLU A 103 -13.69 2.30 2.80
CA GLU A 103 -14.15 3.00 3.99
C GLU A 103 -13.00 3.14 4.99
N PHE A 104 -12.57 4.38 5.25
CA PHE A 104 -11.59 4.67 6.28
C PHE A 104 -12.29 4.99 7.61
N ALA A 105 -11.88 4.30 8.69
CA ALA A 105 -12.30 4.64 10.04
C ALA A 105 -11.92 6.10 10.37
N ARG A 106 -12.69 6.72 11.27
CA ARG A 106 -12.58 8.17 11.57
C ARG A 106 -11.23 8.56 12.15
N ASP A 107 -10.60 7.65 12.86
CA ASP A 107 -9.32 7.82 13.55
C ASP A 107 -8.11 7.55 12.65
N VAL A 108 -8.30 7.06 11.41
CA VAL A 108 -7.19 6.92 10.45
C VAL A 108 -6.69 8.31 10.04
N PRO A 109 -5.42 8.65 10.34
CA PRO A 109 -4.83 9.95 10.01
C PRO A 109 -4.74 10.21 8.50
N GLU A 110 -4.79 11.48 8.09
CA GLU A 110 -4.85 11.87 6.67
C GLU A 110 -3.55 11.53 5.91
N ASP A 111 -2.39 11.61 6.54
CA ASP A 111 -1.10 11.17 6.01
C ASP A 111 -1.10 9.67 5.68
N ARG A 112 -1.69 8.84 6.55
CA ARG A 112 -1.90 7.41 6.30
C ARG A 112 -2.85 7.15 5.14
N ARG A 113 -3.96 7.90 5.04
CA ARG A 113 -4.87 7.81 3.89
C ARG A 113 -4.16 8.13 2.58
N TRP A 114 -3.31 9.15 2.57
CA TRP A 114 -2.50 9.48 1.39
C TRP A 114 -1.48 8.39 1.06
N LEU A 115 -0.77 7.85 2.06
CA LEU A 115 0.19 6.77 1.87
C LEU A 115 -0.46 5.55 1.22
N LEU A 116 -1.63 5.13 1.72
CA LEU A 116 -2.34 3.94 1.25
C LEU A 116 -2.84 4.06 -0.20
N CYS A 117 -3.04 5.28 -0.68
CA CYS A 117 -3.45 5.59 -2.06
C CYS A 117 -2.28 6.00 -2.97
N ASP A 118 -1.04 6.05 -2.45
CA ASP A 118 0.09 6.65 -3.17
C ASP A 118 0.45 5.85 -4.43
N ALA A 119 0.58 6.55 -5.56
CA ALA A 119 0.96 5.93 -6.83
C ALA A 119 2.44 5.54 -6.79
N MET A 120 2.71 4.24 -6.66
CA MET A 120 4.06 3.71 -6.51
C MET A 120 4.68 3.36 -7.87
N THR A 121 5.98 3.58 -7.99
CA THR A 121 6.79 3.03 -9.08
C THR A 121 7.55 1.85 -8.52
N SER A 122 7.49 0.68 -9.16
CA SER A 122 8.27 -0.52 -8.76
C SER A 122 8.19 -0.80 -7.25
N GLY A 123 6.97 -0.93 -6.71
CA GLY A 123 6.78 -1.30 -5.31
C GLY A 123 6.97 -2.80 -5.06
N GLY A 124 6.66 -3.21 -3.83
CA GLY A 124 6.74 -4.61 -3.41
C GLY A 124 5.59 -5.48 -3.91
N LEU A 125 5.53 -6.70 -3.40
CA LEU A 125 4.41 -7.62 -3.60
C LEU A 125 3.39 -7.51 -2.46
N LEU A 126 2.12 -7.58 -2.81
CA LEU A 126 1.01 -7.83 -1.91
C LEU A 126 0.63 -9.31 -2.02
N VAL A 127 0.69 -10.03 -0.91
CA VAL A 127 0.59 -11.48 -0.86
C VAL A 127 -0.54 -11.90 0.07
N ALA A 128 -1.42 -12.78 -0.40
CA ALA A 128 -2.43 -13.45 0.41
C ALA A 128 -1.99 -14.87 0.74
N VAL A 129 -1.94 -15.21 2.03
CA VAL A 129 -1.60 -16.54 2.55
C VAL A 129 -2.66 -16.97 3.57
N ALA A 130 -2.70 -18.27 3.88
CA ALA A 130 -3.56 -18.78 4.95
C ALA A 130 -3.20 -18.13 6.31
N PRO A 131 -4.17 -17.95 7.21
CA PRO A 131 -3.99 -17.17 8.44
C PRO A 131 -2.97 -17.77 9.42
N ASP A 132 -2.75 -19.08 9.37
CA ASP A 132 -1.81 -19.87 10.17
C ASP A 132 -0.39 -19.94 9.57
N VAL A 133 -0.17 -19.35 8.39
CA VAL A 133 1.15 -19.25 7.77
C VAL A 133 1.86 -18.00 8.27
N GLU A 134 3.04 -18.19 8.87
CA GLU A 134 3.99 -17.11 9.15
C GLU A 134 4.73 -16.72 7.86
N PHE A 135 4.75 -15.42 7.56
CA PHE A 135 5.37 -14.88 6.35
C PHE A 135 6.47 -13.87 6.69
N GLU A 136 7.68 -14.37 6.92
CA GLU A 136 8.83 -13.60 7.38
C GLU A 136 9.37 -12.57 6.35
N ALA A 137 9.02 -12.74 5.07
CA ALA A 137 9.50 -11.88 4.00
C ALA A 137 8.74 -10.54 3.88
N GLY A 138 7.79 -10.27 4.79
CA GLY A 138 6.98 -9.05 4.76
C GLY A 138 6.30 -8.75 6.09
N VAL A 139 5.34 -7.84 6.06
CA VAL A 139 4.55 -7.43 7.22
C VAL A 139 3.09 -7.74 6.94
N ARG A 140 2.38 -8.32 7.92
CA ARG A 140 0.93 -8.49 7.83
C ARG A 140 0.25 -7.14 8.01
N ILE A 141 -0.44 -6.68 6.96
CA ILE A 141 -1.13 -5.37 6.94
C ILE A 141 -2.65 -5.47 7.10
N GLY A 142 -3.20 -6.69 7.11
CA GLY A 142 -4.65 -6.88 7.08
C GLY A 142 -5.05 -8.34 6.88
N ALA A 143 -6.33 -8.54 6.56
CA ALA A 143 -6.92 -9.84 6.26
C ALA A 143 -7.94 -9.72 5.11
N LEU A 144 -8.06 -10.80 4.33
CA LEU A 144 -9.19 -10.99 3.41
C LEU A 144 -10.37 -11.55 4.20
N VAL A 145 -11.58 -11.06 3.93
CA VAL A 145 -12.80 -11.41 4.65
C VAL A 145 -13.95 -11.67 3.68
N GLU A 146 -14.96 -12.41 4.14
CA GLU A 146 -16.21 -12.51 3.41
C GLU A 146 -16.91 -11.15 3.37
N GLY A 147 -17.41 -10.76 2.19
CA GLY A 147 -18.06 -9.47 2.01
C GLY A 147 -18.31 -9.15 0.54
N PRO A 148 -18.85 -7.96 0.22
CA PRO A 148 -19.02 -7.55 -1.16
C PRO A 148 -17.66 -7.42 -1.84
N ALA A 149 -17.52 -8.07 -3.00
CA ALA A 149 -16.27 -8.14 -3.74
C ALA A 149 -15.63 -6.75 -3.94
N GLY A 150 -14.34 -6.64 -3.67
CA GLY A 150 -13.57 -5.40 -3.84
C GLY A 150 -13.77 -4.35 -2.74
N ARG A 151 -14.61 -4.60 -1.72
CA ARG A 151 -14.75 -3.67 -0.58
C ARG A 151 -13.56 -3.73 0.35
N ILE A 152 -13.14 -2.57 0.83
CA ILE A 152 -12.03 -2.47 1.80
C ILE A 152 -12.45 -1.59 2.97
N SER A 153 -12.26 -2.09 4.20
CA SER A 153 -12.30 -1.26 5.40
C SER A 153 -10.87 -1.00 5.88
N VAL A 154 -10.60 0.23 6.33
CA VAL A 154 -9.28 0.64 6.83
C VAL A 154 -9.42 1.14 8.26
N GLY A 155 -8.85 0.41 9.20
CA GLY A 155 -8.70 0.81 10.60
C GLY A 155 -7.36 1.48 10.88
N ALA A 156 -7.21 2.04 12.09
CA ALA A 156 -5.94 2.61 12.56
C ALA A 156 -4.82 1.55 12.64
#